data_AF-A0AA97AQL1-F1
#
_entry.id   AF-A0AA97AQL1-F1
#
_cell.length_a   1.000
_cell.length_b   1.000
_cell.length_c   1.000
_cell.angle_alpha   90.00
_cell.angle_beta   90.00
_cell.angle_gamma   90.00
#
_symmetry.space_group_name_H-M   'P 1'
#
loop_
_entity.id
_entity.type
_entity.pdbx_description
1 polymer ?
#
loop_
_entity_poly.entity_id
_entity_poly.type
_entity_poly.pdbx_seq_one_letter_code
_entity_poly.pdbx_strand_id
1 'polypeptide(L)' 'MNDEIVSFLIGAGVLILYLIFSAWTEMGTKNPWKKDQSDK' A
#
# COMPACT_ATOMS: atom_id res chain seq x y z
N MET A 1 -3.69 28.98 6.22
CA MET A 1 -3.70 27.89 7.23
C MET A 1 -4.60 26.73 6.81
N ASN A 2 -5.89 26.95 6.52
CA ASN A 2 -6.80 25.85 6.12
C ASN A 2 -6.38 25.19 4.79
N ASP A 3 -6.06 25.98 3.76
CA ASP A 3 -5.63 25.44 2.45
C ASP A 3 -4.29 24.70 2.50
N GLU A 4 -3.38 25.13 3.39
CA GLU A 4 -2.08 24.49 3.60
C GLU A 4 -2.25 23.12 4.27
N ILE A 5 -3.13 23.04 5.26
CA ILE A 5 -3.48 21.78 5.94
C ILE A 5 -4.20 20.83 5.00
N VAL A 6 -5.14 21.34 4.19
CA VAL A 6 -5.85 20.54 3.18
C VAL A 6 -4.88 20.01 2.12
N SER A 7 -3.97 20.84 1.61
CA SER A 7 -2.95 20.43 0.65
C SER A 7 -1.99 19.38 1.22
N PHE A 8 -1.61 19.53 2.49
CA PHE A 8 -0.80 18.55 3.21
C PHE A 8 -1.53 17.21 3.37
N LEU A 9 -2.81 17.21 3.75
CA LEU A 9 -3.61 16.00 3.90
C LEU A 9 -3.81 15.28 2.56
N ILE A 10 -4.02 16.02 1.47
CA ILE A 10 -4.12 15.45 0.12
C ILE A 10 -2.78 14.79 -0.26
N GLY A 11 -1.65 15.48 -0.08
CA GLY A 11 -0.33 14.93 -0.36
C GLY A 11 -0.01 13.70 0.47
N ALA A 12 -0.28 13.75 1.77
CA ALA A 12 -0.11 12.61 2.68
C ALA A 12 -1.03 11.43 2.30
N GLY A 13 -2.28 11.70 1.94
CA GLY A 13 -3.22 10.66 1.50
C GLY A 13 -2.77 9.96 0.22
N VAL A 14 -2.31 10.73 -0.77
CA VAL A 14 -1.74 10.17 -2.02
C VAL A 14 -0.50 9.33 -1.72
N LEU A 15 0.39 9.80 -0.85
CA LEU A 15 1.59 9.04 -0.47
C LEU A 15 1.24 7.72 0.22
N ILE A 16 0.29 7.73 1.16
CA ILE A 16 -0.17 6.52 1.86
C ILE A 16 -0.79 5.52 0.87
N LEU A 17 -1.67 5.99 -0.03
CA LEU A 17 -2.26 5.14 -1.06
C LEU A 17 -1.19 4.52 -1.97
N TYR A 18 -0.20 5.31 -2.38
CA TYR A 18 0.92 4.84 -3.18
C TYR A 18 1.71 3.74 -2.45
N LEU A 19 2.03 3.92 -1.16
CA LEU A 19 2.76 2.93 -0.37
C LEU A 19 1.97 1.63 -0.19
N ILE A 20 0.66 1.71 0.03
CA ILE A 20 -0.21 0.53 0.12
C ILE A 20 -0.20 -0.22 -1.22
N PHE A 21 -0.33 0.50 -2.33
CA PHE A 21 -0.32 -0.11 -3.66
C PHE A 21 1.06 -0.71 -4.00
N SER A 22 2.14 -0.03 -3.63
CA SER A 22 3.51 -0.53 -3.77
C SER A 22 3.70 -1.83 -2.98
N ALA A 23 3.26 -1.86 -1.72
CA ALA A 23 3.34 -3.07 -0.89
C ALA A 23 2.47 -4.20 -1.44
N TRP A 24 1.26 -3.91 -1.93
CA TRP A 24 0.38 -4.91 -2.52
C TRP A 24 0.99 -5.50 -3.79
N THR A 25 1.48 -4.66 -4.71
CA THR A 25 1.93 -5.11 -6.03
C THR A 25 3.33 -5.71 -6.03
N GLU A 26 4.24 -5.19 -5.21
CA GLU A 26 5.63 -5.68 -5.13
C GLU A 26 5.74 -6.90 -4.20
N MET A 27 4.97 -6.92 -3.12
CA MET A 27 4.77 -8.09 -2.26
C MET A 27 3.35 -8.61 -2.48
N GLY A 28 3.09 -9.09 -3.71
CA GLY A 28 1.87 -9.81 -4.05
C GLY A 28 1.49 -10.73 -2.90
N THR A 29 0.39 -10.42 -2.22
CA THR A 29 0.03 -10.97 -0.91
C THR A 29 0.20 -12.48 -0.91
N LYS A 30 1.36 -12.96 -0.43
CA LYS A 30 1.59 -14.37 -0.19
C LYS A 30 0.68 -14.72 0.97
N ASN A 31 -0.53 -15.16 0.66
CA ASN A 31 -1.51 -15.59 1.64
C ASN A 31 -0.83 -16.62 2.54
N PRO A 32 -0.48 -16.28 3.80
CA PRO A 32 0.35 -17.14 4.65
C PRO A 32 -0.38 -18.43 5.04
N TRP A 33 -1.70 -18.48 4.81
CA TRP A 33 -2.53 -19.68 4.98
C TRP A 33 -2.65 -20.55 3.74
N LYS A 34 -2.08 -20.16 2.59
CA LYS A 34 -1.96 -21.04 1.42
C LYS A 34 -0.57 -21.62 1.44
N LYS A 35 -0.47 -22.89 1.84
CA LYS A 35 0.76 -23.68 1.72
C LYS A 35 1.14 -23.70 0.23
N ASP A 36 2.30 -23.13 -0.08
CA ASP A 36 2.86 -23.03 -1.43
C ASP A 36 2.94 -24.46 -2.01
N GLN A 37 2.17 -24.73 -3.07
CA GLN A 37 2.14 -26.04 -3.75
C GLN A 37 3.32 -26.20 -4.73
N SER A 38 4.36 -25.35 -4.61
CA SER A 38 5.57 -25.40 -5.44
C SER A 38 6.58 -26.47 -5.02
N ASP A 39 6.30 -27.27 -3.99
CA ASP A 39 7.17 -28.36 -3.54
C ASP A 39 6.62 -29.72 -4.00
N LYS A 40 6.53 -29.92 -5.32
CA LYS A 40 6.21 -31.21 -5.92
C LYS A 40 7.17 -31.53 -7.05
#